data_AF-A0A935J4E3-F1
#
_entry.id   AF-A0A935J4E3-F1
#
_cell.length_a   1.000
_cell.length_b   1.000
_cell.length_c   1.000
_cell.angle_alpha   90.00
_cell.angle_beta   90.00
_cell.angle_gamma   90.00
#
_symmetry.space_group_name_H-M   'P 1'
#
loop_
_entity.id
_entity.type
_entity.pdbx_description
1 polymer ?
#
loop_
_entity_poly.entity_id
_entity_poly.type
_entity_poly.pdbx_seq_one_letter_code
_entity_poly.pdbx_strand_id
1 'polypeptide(L)'
;MFKYITRAAAIIFFLLGFAGTVVLIWFVYVAALRPALEKKWVQIPSPIEPLTTLKVGDAGEIFAEGEDGGLYQFSMYPELAWIKVKETENVYSGITCRPITDSTYQSELMSNKVKAQVSVDCSFAEQALYLDIDLLENGETWYFEKSSNSYVVLGLVVLLPIGLIIDGVFYAIGLSFLALEVIITSLRKQSKPPEMENHPKHLG
;
A
#
# COMPACT_ATOMS: atom_id res chain seq x y z
N MET A 1 -32.36 31.40 16.63
CA MET A 1 -32.26 30.86 15.26
C MET A 1 -30.83 30.89 14.71
N PHE A 2 -30.17 32.06 14.60
CA PHE A 2 -28.79 32.18 14.07
C PHE A 2 -27.74 31.23 14.71
N LYS A 3 -27.69 31.14 16.05
CA LYS A 3 -26.75 30.23 16.77
C LYS A 3 -26.92 28.75 16.43
N TYR A 4 -28.14 28.32 16.11
CA TYR A 4 -28.40 26.92 15.77
C TYR A 4 -27.90 26.61 14.35
N ILE A 5 -28.03 27.58 13.44
CA ILE A 5 -27.59 27.44 12.04
C ILE A 5 -26.06 27.41 11.98
N THR A 6 -25.36 28.28 12.70
CA THR A 6 -23.87 28.30 12.73
C THR A 6 -23.28 27.03 13.31
N ARG A 7 -23.88 26.49 14.38
CA ARG A 7 -23.45 25.22 14.99
C ARG A 7 -23.73 24.03 14.08
N ALA A 8 -24.91 23.99 13.46
CA ALA A 8 -25.24 22.93 12.51
C ALA A 8 -24.28 22.93 11.32
N ALA A 9 -23.98 24.10 10.75
CA ALA A 9 -22.99 24.24 9.68
C ALA A 9 -21.60 23.77 10.12
N ALA A 10 -21.11 24.21 11.28
CA ALA A 10 -19.81 23.78 11.80
C ALA A 10 -19.74 22.25 11.98
N ILE A 11 -20.77 21.64 12.55
CA ILE A 11 -20.86 20.17 12.73
C ILE A 11 -20.81 19.46 11.38
N ILE A 12 -21.56 19.94 10.38
CA ILE A 12 -21.57 19.34 9.03
C ILE A 12 -20.16 19.38 8.42
N PHE A 13 -19.46 20.52 8.50
CA PHE A 13 -18.10 20.64 7.96
C PHE A 13 -17.10 19.76 8.71
N PHE A 14 -17.22 19.62 10.03
CA PHE A 14 -16.37 18.70 10.79
C PHE A 14 -16.64 17.23 10.45
N LEU A 15 -17.90 16.85 10.23
CA LEU A 15 -18.24 15.49 9.80
C LEU A 15 -17.75 15.18 8.39
N LEU A 16 -17.81 16.16 7.47
CA LEU A 16 -17.29 16.01 6.12
C LEU A 16 -15.77 15.85 6.10
N GLY A 17 -15.04 16.70 6.85
CA GLY A 17 -13.58 16.56 6.99
C GLY A 17 -13.19 15.22 7.63
N PHE A 18 -13.89 14.81 8.70
CA PHE A 18 -13.63 13.52 9.34
C PHE A 18 -13.88 12.34 8.41
N ALA A 19 -15.00 12.34 7.67
CA ALA A 19 -15.31 11.31 6.69
C ALA A 19 -14.24 11.26 5.56
N GLY A 20 -13.80 12.43 5.09
CA GLY A 20 -12.69 12.55 4.12
C GLY A 20 -11.41 11.88 4.63
N THR A 21 -11.01 12.18 5.86
CA THR A 21 -9.81 11.60 6.47
C THR A 21 -9.92 10.09 6.61
N VAL A 22 -11.08 9.58 7.04
CA VAL A 22 -11.31 8.13 7.20
C VAL A 22 -11.21 7.41 5.85
N VAL A 23 -11.81 7.96 4.79
CA VAL A 23 -11.73 7.38 3.45
C VAL A 23 -10.30 7.42 2.91
N LEU A 24 -9.57 8.52 3.14
CA LEU A 24 -8.18 8.67 2.73
C LEU A 24 -7.27 7.64 3.41
N ILE A 25 -7.39 7.49 4.74
CA ILE A 25 -6.62 6.50 5.53
C ILE A 25 -6.97 5.09 5.06
N TRP A 26 -8.24 4.79 4.81
CA TRP A 26 -8.67 3.50 4.28
C TRP A 26 -8.04 3.20 2.92
N PHE A 27 -8.02 4.17 2.01
CA PHE A 27 -7.43 3.99 0.69
C PHE A 27 -5.91 3.76 0.78
N VAL A 28 -5.21 4.53 1.62
CA VAL A 28 -3.78 4.30 1.89
C VAL A 28 -3.55 2.92 2.51
N TYR A 29 -4.40 2.50 3.44
CA TYR A 29 -4.31 1.16 4.01
C TYR A 29 -4.48 0.06 2.95
N VAL A 30 -5.53 0.12 2.12
CA VAL A 30 -5.83 -0.92 1.12
C VAL A 30 -4.85 -0.91 -0.04
N ALA A 31 -4.42 0.27 -0.51
CA ALA A 31 -3.57 0.39 -1.69
C ALA A 31 -2.07 0.29 -1.37
N ALA A 32 -1.63 0.79 -0.21
CA ALA A 32 -0.22 0.84 0.16
C ALA A 32 0.17 -0.18 1.21
N LEU A 33 -0.52 -0.21 2.35
CA LEU A 33 -0.12 -1.06 3.46
C LEU A 33 -0.52 -2.51 3.27
N ARG A 34 -1.76 -2.80 2.86
CA ARG A 34 -2.28 -4.16 2.74
C ARG A 34 -1.45 -5.02 1.80
N PRO A 35 -1.08 -4.59 0.57
CA PRO A 35 -0.20 -5.39 -0.29
C PRO A 35 1.19 -5.57 0.30
N ALA A 36 1.71 -4.55 1.00
CA ALA A 36 3.00 -4.62 1.69
C ALA A 36 2.97 -5.52 2.95
N LEU A 37 1.78 -5.74 3.54
CA LEU A 37 1.55 -6.59 4.72
C LEU A 37 1.16 -8.01 4.32
N GLU A 38 0.48 -8.20 3.18
CA GLU A 38 0.12 -9.50 2.59
C GLU A 38 1.32 -10.18 1.90
N LYS A 39 2.52 -9.99 2.45
CA LYS A 39 3.72 -10.79 2.15
C LYS A 39 3.42 -12.26 2.45
N LYS A 40 2.95 -13.00 1.44
CA LYS A 40 2.60 -14.41 1.58
C LYS A 40 3.54 -15.24 0.73
N TRP A 41 4.18 -16.20 1.38
CA TRP A 41 4.78 -17.33 0.70
C TRP A 41 3.66 -18.16 0.09
N VAL A 42 3.78 -18.48 -1.19
CA VAL A 42 2.80 -19.29 -1.93
C VAL A 42 3.48 -20.57 -2.33
N GLN A 43 2.86 -21.70 -2.00
CA GLN A 43 3.33 -23.01 -2.42
C GLN A 43 3.12 -23.16 -3.92
N ILE A 44 4.17 -23.56 -4.63
CA ILE A 44 4.13 -23.84 -6.06
C ILE A 44 3.84 -25.33 -6.21
N PRO A 45 2.91 -25.74 -7.09
CA PRO A 45 2.76 -27.14 -7.43
C PRO A 45 4.10 -27.66 -7.99
N SER A 46 4.72 -28.61 -7.27
CA SER A 46 5.94 -29.27 -7.74
C SER A 46 5.67 -30.00 -9.06
N PRO A 47 6.65 -30.07 -9.96
CA PRO A 47 6.53 -30.92 -11.13
C PRO A 47 6.36 -32.39 -10.70
N ILE A 48 5.94 -33.26 -11.63
CA ILE A 48 5.74 -34.70 -11.36
C ILE A 48 7.02 -35.34 -10.79
N GLU A 49 8.18 -34.81 -11.14
CA GLU A 49 9.49 -35.24 -10.66
C GLU A 49 10.03 -34.26 -9.60
N PRO A 50 10.65 -34.77 -8.52
CA PRO A 50 11.22 -33.94 -7.48
C PRO A 50 12.39 -33.10 -8.01
N LEU A 51 12.40 -31.82 -7.65
CA LEU A 51 13.46 -30.88 -7.96
C LEU A 51 14.59 -31.00 -6.95
N THR A 52 15.83 -30.96 -7.42
CA THR A 52 17.04 -31.18 -6.60
C THR A 52 17.88 -29.92 -6.46
N THR A 53 17.89 -29.06 -7.49
CA THR A 53 18.68 -27.83 -7.51
C THR A 53 17.87 -26.68 -8.12
N LEU A 54 18.25 -25.45 -7.77
CA LEU A 54 17.78 -24.23 -8.40
C LEU A 54 18.97 -23.48 -8.98
N LYS A 55 18.84 -22.90 -10.17
CA LYS A 55 19.85 -22.08 -10.86
C LYS A 55 19.17 -20.83 -11.41
N VAL A 56 19.90 -19.72 -11.47
CA VAL A 56 19.41 -18.47 -12.08
C VAL A 56 20.12 -18.26 -13.40
N GLY A 57 19.36 -18.03 -14.46
CA GLY A 57 19.85 -17.73 -15.81
C GLY A 57 20.26 -16.26 -15.99
N ASP A 58 20.95 -15.98 -17.09
CA ASP A 58 21.53 -14.67 -17.37
C ASP A 58 20.49 -13.56 -17.60
N ALA A 59 19.26 -13.90 -17.97
CA ALA A 59 18.16 -12.95 -18.13
C ALA A 59 17.23 -12.92 -16.91
N GLY A 60 17.61 -13.57 -15.80
CA GLY A 60 16.82 -13.64 -14.57
C GLY A 60 15.79 -14.77 -14.57
N GLU A 61 15.89 -15.73 -15.48
CA GLU A 61 15.07 -16.93 -15.43
C GLU A 61 15.49 -17.81 -14.25
N ILE A 62 14.54 -18.47 -13.59
CA ILE A 62 14.87 -19.47 -12.57
C ILE A 62 14.69 -20.85 -13.20
N PHE A 63 15.73 -21.66 -13.14
CA PHE A 63 15.75 -23.03 -13.59
C PHE A 63 15.87 -23.98 -12.41
N ALA A 64 15.37 -25.19 -12.56
CA ALA A 64 15.53 -26.28 -11.61
C ALA A 64 15.91 -27.57 -12.33
N GLU A 65 16.70 -28.41 -11.66
CA GLU A 65 17.09 -29.73 -12.16
C GLU A 65 16.31 -30.81 -11.41
N GLY A 66 15.62 -31.69 -12.14
CA GLY A 66 14.92 -32.83 -11.58
C GLY A 66 15.86 -34.01 -11.27
N GLU A 67 15.42 -34.95 -10.44
CA GLU A 67 16.16 -36.21 -10.21
C GLU A 67 16.38 -37.04 -11.49
N ASP A 68 15.54 -36.85 -12.50
CA ASP A 68 15.65 -37.49 -13.81
C ASP A 68 16.71 -36.86 -14.73
N GLY A 69 17.36 -35.77 -14.28
CA GLY A 69 18.27 -34.95 -15.08
C GLY A 69 17.55 -33.98 -16.02
N GLY A 70 16.22 -33.84 -15.90
CA GLY A 70 15.42 -32.89 -16.66
C GLY A 70 15.60 -31.46 -16.17
N LEU A 71 15.64 -30.50 -17.09
CA LEU A 71 15.70 -29.08 -16.78
C LEU A 71 14.30 -28.47 -16.82
N TYR A 72 13.93 -27.71 -15.78
CA TYR A 72 12.63 -27.08 -15.61
C TYR A 72 12.81 -25.57 -15.46
N GLN A 73 12.09 -24.77 -16.25
CA GLN A 73 12.05 -23.32 -16.11
C GLN A 73 10.84 -22.90 -15.26
N PHE A 74 11.06 -22.05 -14.27
CA PHE A 74 10.00 -21.44 -13.51
C PHE A 74 9.23 -20.43 -14.37
N SER A 75 7.92 -20.57 -14.39
CA SER A 75 6.99 -19.71 -15.09
C SER A 75 6.14 -18.95 -14.08
N MET A 76 5.90 -17.67 -14.34
CA MET A 76 5.03 -16.84 -13.50
C MET A 76 3.53 -17.16 -13.69
N TYR A 77 3.18 -18.12 -14.56
CA TYR A 77 1.79 -18.52 -14.79
C TYR A 77 1.34 -19.60 -13.78
N PRO A 78 0.25 -19.39 -13.03
CA PRO A 78 -0.19 -20.27 -11.94
C PRO A 78 -0.43 -21.74 -12.34
N GLU A 79 -0.82 -21.99 -13.58
CA GLU A 79 -1.18 -23.33 -14.09
C GLU A 79 0.03 -24.09 -14.68
N LEU A 80 1.15 -23.41 -14.90
CA LEU A 80 2.33 -23.96 -15.59
C LEU A 80 3.62 -23.54 -14.88
N ALA A 81 3.62 -23.57 -13.55
CA ALA A 81 4.70 -23.00 -12.75
C ALA A 81 6.09 -23.59 -13.04
N TRP A 82 6.17 -24.83 -13.51
CA TRP A 82 7.40 -25.46 -13.99
C TRP A 82 7.21 -26.01 -15.41
N ILE A 83 8.04 -25.55 -16.34
CA ILE A 83 8.01 -25.95 -17.74
C ILE A 83 9.27 -26.76 -18.03
N LYS A 84 9.12 -28.05 -18.40
CA LYS A 84 10.26 -28.89 -18.80
C LYS A 84 10.82 -28.36 -20.12
N VAL A 85 12.09 -27.99 -20.12
CA VAL A 85 12.81 -27.44 -21.27
C VAL A 85 13.90 -28.41 -21.72
N LYS A 86 14.12 -28.55 -23.03
CA LYS A 86 15.06 -29.55 -23.57
C LYS A 86 16.51 -29.11 -23.61
N GLU A 87 16.77 -27.81 -23.54
CA GLU A 87 18.06 -27.11 -23.42
C GLU A 87 17.76 -25.65 -23.78
N THR A 88 18.15 -24.67 -22.96
CA THR A 88 18.28 -23.20 -23.20
C THR A 88 17.62 -22.55 -24.43
N GLU A 89 16.47 -23.01 -24.88
CA GLU A 89 15.59 -22.28 -25.77
C GLU A 89 14.90 -21.29 -24.86
N ASN A 90 15.32 -20.04 -24.95
CA ASN A 90 14.64 -18.92 -24.31
C ASN A 90 13.19 -18.95 -24.78
N VAL A 91 12.32 -19.54 -23.99
CA VAL A 91 10.87 -19.41 -24.14
C VAL A 91 10.56 -17.97 -23.76
N TYR A 92 10.71 -17.08 -24.74
CA TYR A 92 10.30 -15.68 -24.64
C TYR A 92 8.79 -15.66 -24.47
N SER A 93 8.32 -15.78 -23.23
CA SER A 93 7.05 -15.21 -22.85
C SER A 93 7.16 -13.71 -23.13
N GLY A 94 6.13 -13.09 -23.74
CA GLY A 94 6.19 -11.77 -24.37
C GLY A 94 6.49 -10.56 -23.46
N ILE A 95 7.05 -10.78 -22.27
CA ILE A 95 7.46 -9.78 -21.30
C ILE A 95 8.99 -9.78 -21.22
N THR A 96 9.62 -8.70 -21.70
CA THR A 96 11.09 -8.53 -21.58
C THR A 96 11.40 -7.88 -20.24
N CYS A 97 11.64 -8.71 -19.24
CA CYS A 97 12.19 -8.28 -17.97
C CYS A 97 13.73 -8.33 -18.06
N ARG A 98 14.41 -7.29 -17.56
CA ARG A 98 15.88 -7.26 -17.50
C ARG A 98 16.33 -7.41 -16.05
N PRO A 99 17.35 -8.21 -15.75
CA PRO A 99 17.88 -8.28 -14.40
C PRO A 99 18.40 -6.90 -13.99
N ILE A 100 18.08 -6.49 -12.76
CA ILE A 100 18.69 -5.30 -12.16
C ILE A 100 20.12 -5.70 -11.82
N THR A 101 21.10 -5.07 -12.47
CA THR A 101 22.54 -5.38 -12.32
C THR A 101 22.93 -5.62 -10.85
N ASP A 102 23.63 -6.73 -10.60
CA ASP A 102 24.14 -7.20 -9.30
C ASP A 102 23.11 -7.76 -8.28
N SER A 103 21.90 -8.15 -8.71
CA SER A 103 20.85 -8.68 -7.81
C SER A 103 20.53 -10.18 -7.94
N THR A 104 21.20 -10.89 -8.84
CA THR A 104 21.08 -12.34 -8.96
C THR A 104 21.97 -13.02 -7.93
N TYR A 105 21.36 -13.43 -6.80
CA TYR A 105 22.05 -14.17 -5.75
C TYR A 105 21.45 -15.57 -5.65
N GLN A 106 22.30 -16.57 -5.85
CA GLN A 106 22.06 -17.93 -5.42
C GLN A 106 22.68 -18.03 -4.02
N SER A 107 21.86 -18.02 -2.96
CA SER A 107 22.40 -18.26 -1.62
C SER A 107 22.40 -19.75 -1.38
N GLU A 108 23.58 -20.37 -1.45
CA GLU A 108 23.78 -21.73 -0.98
C GLU A 108 23.84 -21.75 0.55
N LEU A 109 23.04 -22.66 1.13
CA LEU A 109 23.11 -23.19 2.49
C LEU A 109 22.99 -22.19 3.65
N MET A 110 21.74 -21.84 3.98
CA MET A 110 21.33 -21.90 5.39
C MET A 110 20.54 -23.19 5.58
N SER A 111 21.07 -24.09 6.41
CA SER A 111 20.70 -25.51 6.59
C SER A 111 19.30 -25.88 6.07
N ASN A 112 19.27 -26.77 5.07
CA ASN A 112 18.10 -27.52 4.58
C ASN A 112 17.21 -26.80 3.55
N LYS A 113 17.70 -25.74 2.90
CA LYS A 113 16.97 -25.02 1.84
C LYS A 113 17.91 -24.56 0.73
N VAL A 114 17.47 -24.71 -0.52
CA VAL A 114 18.09 -24.05 -1.68
C VAL A 114 17.26 -22.82 -2.01
N LYS A 115 17.88 -21.65 -2.07
CA LYS A 115 17.20 -20.38 -2.34
C LYS A 115 17.74 -19.72 -3.62
N ALA A 116 16.83 -19.36 -4.52
CA ALA A 116 17.11 -18.54 -5.68
C ALA A 116 16.40 -17.18 -5.52
N GLN A 117 17.14 -16.09 -5.65
CA GLN A 117 16.58 -14.74 -5.63
C GLN A 117 16.89 -14.02 -6.95
N VAL A 118 15.85 -13.43 -7.53
CA VAL A 118 15.91 -12.67 -8.76
C VAL A 118 15.24 -11.32 -8.54
N SER A 119 15.93 -10.25 -8.94
CA SER A 119 15.28 -8.95 -9.14
C SER A 119 15.32 -8.57 -10.61
N VAL A 120 14.15 -8.33 -11.19
CA VAL A 120 14.01 -7.91 -12.57
C VAL A 120 13.24 -6.61 -12.67
N ASP A 121 13.70 -5.75 -13.58
CA ASP A 121 12.99 -4.55 -14.01
C ASP A 121 12.22 -4.88 -15.30
N CYS A 122 10.89 -4.86 -15.19
CA CYS A 122 10.00 -5.13 -16.32
C CYS A 122 9.52 -3.79 -16.90
N SER A 123 9.98 -3.46 -18.11
CA SER A 123 9.87 -2.14 -18.74
C SER A 123 8.45 -1.65 -19.01
N PHE A 124 7.42 -2.50 -18.89
CA PHE A 124 6.04 -2.12 -19.17
C PHE A 124 5.34 -1.42 -18.00
N ALA A 125 5.96 -1.37 -16.81
CA ALA A 125 5.31 -0.80 -15.63
C ALA A 125 6.25 -0.08 -14.62
N GLU A 126 7.55 0.06 -14.89
CA GLU A 126 8.57 0.46 -13.87
C GLU A 126 8.40 -0.37 -12.58
N GLN A 127 8.00 -1.62 -12.72
CA GLN A 127 7.82 -2.53 -11.61
C GLN A 127 9.08 -3.36 -11.49
N ALA A 128 9.86 -3.08 -10.45
CA ALA A 128 10.85 -4.03 -9.98
C ALA A 128 10.10 -5.19 -9.33
N LEU A 129 10.21 -6.35 -9.96
CA LEU A 129 9.74 -7.61 -9.42
C LEU A 129 10.91 -8.22 -8.63
N TYR A 130 10.66 -8.55 -7.38
CA TYR A 130 11.59 -9.33 -6.56
C TYR A 130 10.96 -10.70 -6.34
N LEU A 131 11.64 -11.75 -6.78
CA LEU A 131 11.19 -13.12 -6.69
C LEU A 131 12.19 -13.92 -5.85
N ASP A 132 11.73 -14.46 -4.73
CA ASP A 132 12.47 -15.42 -3.91
C ASP A 132 11.82 -16.79 -4.09
N ILE A 133 12.58 -17.79 -4.50
CA ILE A 133 12.13 -19.19 -4.58
C ILE A 133 12.94 -20.02 -3.59
N ASP A 134 12.23 -20.73 -2.72
CA ASP A 134 12.77 -21.68 -1.75
C ASP A 134 12.39 -23.10 -2.19
N LEU A 135 13.39 -23.97 -2.37
CA LEU A 135 13.23 -25.42 -2.51
C LEU A 135 13.60 -26.08 -1.18
N LEU A 136 12.65 -26.79 -0.60
CA LEU A 136 12.77 -27.50 0.67
C LEU A 136 13.21 -28.96 0.46
N GLU A 137 13.80 -29.60 1.48
CA GLU A 137 14.25 -31.01 1.44
C GLU A 137 13.14 -32.02 1.12
N ASN A 138 11.87 -31.68 1.42
CA ASN A 138 10.72 -32.52 1.11
C ASN A 138 10.27 -32.40 -0.37
N GLY A 139 10.99 -31.65 -1.20
CA GLY A 139 10.66 -31.40 -2.60
C GLY A 139 9.58 -30.34 -2.82
N GLU A 140 9.13 -29.66 -1.76
CA GLU A 140 8.21 -28.54 -1.89
C GLU A 140 8.95 -27.29 -2.37
N THR A 141 8.32 -26.60 -3.32
CA THR A 141 8.80 -25.30 -3.79
C THR A 141 7.85 -24.22 -3.31
N TRP A 142 8.41 -23.15 -2.76
CA TRP A 142 7.67 -21.98 -2.32
C TRP A 142 8.23 -20.76 -3.03
N TYR A 143 7.37 -19.84 -3.48
CA TYR A 143 7.82 -18.53 -3.94
C TYR A 143 7.26 -17.40 -3.11
N PHE A 144 8.04 -16.33 -3.09
CA PHE A 144 7.68 -15.06 -2.52
C PHE A 144 7.93 -13.98 -3.57
N GLU A 145 6.84 -13.36 -3.99
CA GLU A 145 6.87 -12.24 -4.92
C GLU A 145 6.68 -10.94 -4.15
N LYS A 146 7.58 -9.99 -4.37
CA LYS A 146 7.44 -8.61 -3.91
C LYS A 146 7.48 -7.69 -5.12
N SER A 147 6.30 -7.20 -5.50
CA SER A 147 6.18 -6.09 -6.44
C SER A 147 6.45 -4.78 -5.71
N SER A 148 7.41 -3.99 -6.18
CA SER A 148 7.48 -2.58 -5.81
C SER A 148 6.43 -1.80 -6.60
N ASN A 149 5.20 -1.75 -6.10
CA ASN A 149 4.16 -0.96 -6.76
C ASN A 149 4.48 0.54 -6.66
N SER A 150 4.89 1.15 -7.78
CA SER A 150 5.05 2.60 -7.96
C SER A 150 3.77 3.39 -7.61
N TYR A 151 2.60 2.77 -7.72
CA TYR A 151 1.31 3.33 -7.28
C TYR A 151 1.21 3.62 -5.77
N VAL A 152 1.98 2.90 -4.95
CA VAL A 152 2.07 3.16 -3.50
C VAL A 152 2.69 4.52 -3.24
N VAL A 153 3.71 4.89 -4.02
CA VAL A 153 4.38 6.19 -3.94
C VAL A 153 3.41 7.29 -4.37
N LEU A 154 2.65 7.10 -5.45
CA LEU A 154 1.66 8.09 -5.88
C LEU A 154 0.57 8.32 -4.82
N GLY A 155 0.04 7.26 -4.21
CA GLY A 155 -0.97 7.35 -3.16
C GLY A 155 -0.48 8.04 -1.89
N LEU A 156 0.71 7.69 -1.41
CA LEU A 156 1.28 8.28 -0.18
C LEU A 156 1.85 9.69 -0.38
N VAL A 157 2.51 9.94 -1.51
CA VAL A 157 3.24 11.20 -1.74
C VAL A 157 2.34 12.28 -2.32
N VAL A 158 1.35 11.91 -3.14
CA VAL A 158 0.50 12.90 -3.84
C VAL A 158 -0.90 13.00 -3.22
N LEU A 159 -1.59 11.88 -3.02
CA LEU A 159 -2.99 11.92 -2.56
C LEU A 159 -3.12 12.22 -1.07
N LEU A 160 -2.22 11.70 -0.23
CA LEU A 160 -2.28 11.93 1.22
C LEU A 160 -2.14 13.43 1.57
N PRO A 161 -1.15 14.20 1.05
CA PRO A 161 -1.07 15.63 1.35
C PRO A 161 -2.27 16.42 0.83
N ILE A 162 -2.76 16.11 -0.38
CA ILE A 162 -3.94 16.77 -0.96
C ILE A 162 -5.18 16.52 -0.09
N GLY A 163 -5.40 15.27 0.33
CA GLY A 163 -6.50 14.91 1.22
C GLY A 163 -6.44 15.65 2.55
N LEU A 164 -5.26 15.69 3.19
CA LEU A 164 -5.05 16.43 4.43
C LEU A 164 -5.25 17.95 4.29
N ILE A 165 -4.90 18.53 3.14
CA ILE A 165 -5.17 19.95 2.85
C ILE A 165 -6.66 20.19 2.73
N ILE A 166 -7.39 19.35 1.99
CA ILE A 166 -8.84 19.48 1.80
C ILE A 166 -9.56 19.34 3.15
N ASP A 167 -9.20 18.33 3.95
CA ASP A 167 -9.76 18.16 5.29
C ASP A 167 -9.43 19.35 6.19
N GLY A 168 -8.19 19.84 6.14
CA GLY A 168 -7.75 21.04 6.85
C GLY A 168 -8.59 22.28 6.50
N VAL A 169 -8.96 22.46 5.22
CA VAL A 169 -9.85 23.53 4.78
C VAL A 169 -11.24 23.37 5.39
N PHE A 170 -11.80 22.16 5.42
CA PHE A 170 -13.10 21.91 6.05
C PHE A 170 -13.08 22.19 7.56
N TYR A 171 -12.02 21.79 8.27
CA TYR A 171 -11.83 22.12 9.69
C TYR A 171 -11.71 23.65 9.90
N ALA A 172 -10.95 24.34 9.06
CA ALA A 172 -10.80 25.80 9.13
C ALA A 172 -12.14 26.53 8.90
N ILE A 173 -12.93 26.08 7.93
CA ILE A 173 -14.27 26.60 7.68
C ILE A 173 -15.16 26.37 8.91
N GLY A 174 -15.20 25.16 9.46
CA GLY A 174 -15.97 24.84 10.69
C GLY A 174 -15.59 25.74 11.87
N LEU A 175 -14.29 25.95 12.10
CA LEU A 175 -13.78 26.85 13.13
C LEU A 175 -14.16 28.31 12.90
N SER A 176 -14.15 28.78 11.64
CA SER A 176 -14.55 30.15 11.31
C SER A 176 -16.02 30.44 11.66
N PHE A 177 -16.92 29.48 11.46
CA PHE A 177 -18.33 29.59 11.89
C PHE A 177 -18.47 29.69 13.42
N LEU A 178 -17.68 28.93 14.17
CA LEU A 178 -17.65 29.02 15.64
C LEU A 178 -17.09 30.37 16.11
N ALA A 179 -16.00 30.84 15.50
CA ALA A 179 -15.41 32.15 15.81
C ALA A 179 -16.40 33.30 15.53
N LEU A 180 -17.11 33.24 14.41
CA LEU A 180 -18.15 34.21 14.06
C LEU A 180 -19.29 34.23 15.11
N GLU A 181 -19.71 33.06 15.61
CA GLU A 181 -20.71 32.97 16.67
C GLU A 181 -20.24 33.67 17.96
N VAL A 182 -18.97 33.47 18.35
CA VAL A 182 -18.36 34.11 19.53
C VAL A 182 -18.32 35.63 19.36
N ILE A 183 -17.86 36.12 18.20
CA ILE A 183 -17.78 37.56 17.90
C ILE A 183 -19.17 38.19 17.98
N ILE A 184 -20.17 37.61 17.31
CA ILE A 184 -21.55 38.15 17.31
C ILE A 184 -22.15 38.12 18.72
N THR A 185 -21.88 37.08 19.50
CA THR A 185 -22.37 36.98 20.88
C THR A 185 -21.74 38.05 21.77
N SER A 186 -20.43 38.30 21.63
CA SER A 186 -19.71 39.35 22.35
C SER A 186 -20.20 40.76 21.98
N LEU A 187 -20.41 41.03 20.69
CA LEU A 187 -20.94 42.31 20.20
C LEU A 187 -22.35 42.58 20.74
N ARG A 188 -23.24 41.58 20.75
CA ARG A 188 -24.58 41.72 21.34
C ARG A 188 -24.56 41.95 22.85
N LYS A 189 -23.57 41.42 23.55
CA LYS A 189 -23.43 41.61 25.00
C LYS A 189 -23.01 43.04 25.32
N GLN A 190 -22.11 43.63 24.52
CA GLN A 190 -21.69 45.03 24.68
C GLN A 190 -22.77 46.03 24.26
N SER A 191 -23.62 45.69 23.31
CA SER A 191 -24.68 46.59 22.82
C SER A 191 -25.91 46.68 23.73
N LYS A 192 -26.01 45.85 24.78
CA LYS A 192 -27.10 45.99 25.77
C LYS A 192 -26.73 47.10 26.76
N PRO A 193 -27.56 48.15 26.91
CA PRO A 193 -27.31 49.18 27.91
C PRO A 193 -27.33 48.55 29.31
N PRO A 194 -26.54 49.08 30.26
CA PRO A 194 -26.60 48.62 31.64
C PRO A 194 -28.04 48.77 32.14
N GLU A 195 -28.59 47.69 32.68
CA GLU A 195 -29.84 47.74 33.43
C GLU A 195 -29.66 48.81 34.51
N MET A 196 -30.38 49.92 34.42
CA MET A 196 -30.47 50.86 35.53
C MET A 196 -31.15 50.09 36.66
N GLU A 197 -30.34 49.62 37.60
CA GLU A 197 -30.80 49.04 38.85
C GLU A 197 -31.72 50.07 39.50
N ASN A 198 -33.03 49.83 39.41
CA ASN A 198 -34.01 50.65 40.10
C ASN A 198 -33.81 50.41 41.60
N HIS A 199 -33.00 51.26 42.23
CA HIS A 199 -32.93 51.31 43.68
C HIS A 199 -34.33 51.60 44.23
N PRO A 200 -34.88 50.73 45.11
CA PRO A 200 -36.15 51.00 45.73
C PRO A 200 -36.01 52.25 46.60
N LYS A 201 -36.78 53.29 46.29
CA LYS A 201 -36.92 54.45 47.18
C LYS A 201 -37.55 53.96 48.48
N HIS A 202 -36.77 53.92 49.54
CA HIS A 202 -37.31 53.90 50.90
C HIS A 202 -38.08 55.21 51.11
N LEU A 203 -39.42 55.12 51.05
CA LEU A 203 -40.33 56.14 51.55
C LEU A 203 -40.43 55.95 53.06
N GLY A 204 -39.89 56.91 53.80
CA GLY A 204 -40.20 57.17 55.21
C GLY A 204 -41.31 58.20 55.34
#